data_AF-A0A440ATH9-F1
#
_entry.id   AF-A0A440ATH9-F1
#
_cell.length_a   1.000
_cell.length_b   1.000
_cell.length_c   1.000
_cell.angle_alpha   90.00
_cell.angle_beta   90.00
_cell.angle_gamma   90.00
#
_symmetry.space_group_name_H-M   'P 1'
#
loop_
_entity.id
_entity.type
_entity.pdbx_description
1 polymer ?
#
loop_
_entity_poly.entity_id
_entity_poly.type
_entity_poly.pdbx_seq_one_letter_code
_entity_poly.pdbx_strand_id
1 'polypeptide(L)'
;MIECLNEFPDFGLTPEQRQLAVRSHYYERPGMDGARGEIWCYSDRFSYRPGEAVLLQVSSTAPRFSIEVVRDGGTETKVLERSGVAARWQDTPEQCSVEGCGWETSFEFRIDDDSWPSGAYRITLTAEGDDGEPIHCHHILIVLPKPGRKPGRILQVAATGTWLAYNTWGGSNHYEGITGPNQDQYSPVVSTQRPWCRGFVVLPPEAPRVPLEVALPPRTVPRYPHMEWAYATGHSKKYASAGWATYDSHFFRFAERAGYDVDLASQHELHFSPEILLDYDCAVFVGHDEYWTWEMRDAVDAFVDQGGHVARFAGNFMWQTRLEDEGRRQVCYKYRARAEDPVYRSGEVSRATNSWEAPEIGRPGCKTFGLNATNGIYAGWSSLAPRGVRGFPIYRPDHWAFGRTGLFYGDLLGAESHIYGYEVDGLDCEIRNGLPHPSPTSGAPDGLEILAVGLATLVEESADITPEAQLFGDEDGRLVAETLFGEASEANIEKVKRGNGMIVNFRRGKGEVFHAGSCEWVAGLRRCDAMVEHVTCNVLNRYLGHG
;
A
#
# COMPACT_ATOMS: atom_id res chain seq x y z
N MET A 1 27.15 1.89 -0.15
CA MET A 1 27.35 0.73 -1.03
C MET A 1 26.75 -0.50 -0.39
N ILE A 2 25.49 -0.77 -0.71
CA ILE A 2 24.89 -2.09 -0.50
C ILE A 2 25.47 -2.98 -1.61
N GLU A 3 26.14 -4.08 -1.25
CA GLU A 3 26.62 -5.04 -2.26
C GLU A 3 25.41 -5.62 -3.00
N CYS A 4 25.30 -5.39 -4.32
CA CYS A 4 24.29 -6.07 -5.12
C CYS A 4 24.59 -7.58 -5.07
N LEU A 5 23.63 -8.34 -4.56
CA LEU A 5 23.67 -9.79 -4.60
C LEU A 5 23.67 -10.26 -6.07
N ASN A 6 24.57 -11.18 -6.40
CA ASN A 6 24.66 -11.78 -7.74
C ASN A 6 23.80 -13.05 -7.88
N GLU A 7 23.24 -13.54 -6.76
CA GLU A 7 22.44 -14.75 -6.71
C GLU A 7 21.15 -14.48 -5.92
N PHE A 8 20.06 -15.13 -6.32
CA PHE A 8 18.81 -15.08 -5.55
C PHE A 8 19.01 -15.72 -4.18
N PRO A 9 18.39 -15.17 -3.12
CA PRO A 9 18.39 -15.82 -1.83
C PRO A 9 17.75 -17.21 -1.93
N ASP A 10 18.25 -18.14 -1.11
CA ASP A 10 17.70 -19.47 -0.98
C ASP A 10 17.07 -19.62 0.41
N PHE A 11 15.80 -20.01 0.41
CA PHE A 11 15.00 -20.21 1.63
C PHE A 11 14.77 -21.69 1.92
N GLY A 12 15.58 -22.57 1.32
CA GLY A 12 15.48 -24.03 1.53
C GLY A 12 14.30 -24.68 0.82
N LEU A 13 13.76 -24.02 -0.21
CA LEU A 13 12.60 -24.51 -0.98
C LEU A 13 13.03 -25.33 -2.20
N THR A 14 12.35 -26.45 -2.44
CA THR A 14 12.49 -27.19 -3.70
C THR A 14 11.92 -26.38 -4.88
N PRO A 15 12.27 -26.69 -6.14
CA PRO A 15 11.66 -26.06 -7.30
C PRO A 15 10.13 -26.10 -7.30
N GLU A 16 9.54 -27.22 -6.87
CA GLU A 16 8.08 -27.39 -6.78
C GLU A 16 7.49 -26.49 -5.69
N GLN A 17 8.14 -26.39 -4.52
CA GLN A 17 7.71 -25.50 -3.46
C GLN A 17 7.81 -24.03 -3.87
N ARG A 18 8.81 -23.63 -4.65
CA ARG A 18 8.89 -22.27 -5.21
C ARG A 18 7.74 -21.99 -6.18
N GLN A 19 7.37 -22.96 -7.01
CA GLN A 19 6.20 -22.83 -7.89
C GLN A 19 4.90 -22.68 -7.08
N LEU A 20 4.73 -23.48 -6.02
CA LEU A 20 3.57 -23.35 -5.12
C LEU A 20 3.57 -22.00 -4.40
N ALA A 21 4.71 -21.54 -3.88
CA ALA A 21 4.85 -20.27 -3.18
C ALA A 21 4.36 -19.08 -4.02
N VAL A 22 4.53 -19.15 -5.34
CA VAL A 22 4.14 -18.10 -6.27
C VAL A 22 2.69 -18.30 -6.76
N ARG A 23 2.37 -19.48 -7.28
CA ARG A 23 1.13 -19.72 -8.05
C ARG A 23 -0.05 -20.22 -7.22
N SER A 24 0.18 -20.78 -6.03
CA SER A 24 -0.92 -21.29 -5.21
C SER A 24 -1.54 -20.20 -4.34
N HIS A 25 -2.84 -20.35 -4.09
CA HIS A 25 -3.55 -19.55 -3.10
C HIS A 25 -3.48 -20.26 -1.73
N TYR A 26 -2.50 -19.87 -0.92
CA TYR A 26 -2.42 -20.25 0.49
C TYR A 26 -2.72 -19.02 1.35
N TYR A 27 -3.34 -19.25 2.50
CA TYR A 27 -3.81 -18.20 3.38
C TYR A 27 -3.87 -18.68 4.83
N GLU A 28 -3.85 -17.73 5.75
CA GLU A 28 -4.05 -18.02 7.16
C GLU A 28 -5.53 -18.18 7.50
N ARG A 29 -5.83 -19.13 8.37
CA ARG A 29 -7.20 -19.39 8.86
C ARG A 29 -7.15 -20.02 10.24
N PRO A 30 -8.23 -19.95 11.01
CA PRO A 30 -8.33 -20.68 12.26
C PRO A 30 -8.15 -22.19 12.05
N GLY A 31 -7.38 -22.81 12.94
CA GLY A 31 -7.06 -24.23 12.97
C GLY A 31 -5.88 -24.63 12.08
N MET A 32 -5.15 -23.65 11.51
CA MET A 32 -4.07 -23.93 10.57
C MET A 32 -2.77 -24.40 11.25
N ASP A 33 -2.51 -23.96 12.49
CA ASP A 33 -1.23 -24.23 13.19
C ASP A 33 -1.25 -25.57 13.94
N GLY A 34 -2.35 -26.32 13.84
CA GLY A 34 -2.46 -27.71 14.27
C GLY A 34 -2.17 -27.91 15.77
N ALA A 35 -1.33 -28.89 16.09
CA ALA A 35 -1.06 -29.32 17.45
C ALA A 35 -0.22 -28.32 18.28
N ARG A 36 0.31 -27.26 17.67
CA ARG A 36 1.00 -26.18 18.41
C ARG A 36 0.02 -25.26 19.13
N GLY A 37 -1.20 -25.15 18.61
CA GLY A 37 -2.16 -24.14 19.04
C GLY A 37 -1.94 -22.79 18.36
N GLU A 38 -2.89 -21.88 18.57
CA GLU A 38 -2.93 -20.60 17.87
C GLU A 38 -3.69 -19.52 18.65
N ILE A 39 -3.40 -18.27 18.30
CA ILE A 39 -4.07 -17.08 18.81
C ILE A 39 -4.22 -16.10 17.65
N TRP A 40 -5.41 -15.52 17.53
CA TRP A 40 -5.76 -14.56 16.50
C TRP A 40 -6.57 -13.43 17.10
N CYS A 41 -6.41 -12.22 16.59
CA CYS A 41 -7.23 -11.09 17.02
C CYS A 41 -7.48 -10.07 15.92
N TYR A 42 -8.55 -9.31 16.11
CA TYR A 42 -8.83 -8.07 15.41
C TYR A 42 -9.58 -7.13 16.35
N SER A 43 -9.71 -5.88 15.95
CA SER A 43 -10.47 -4.87 16.68
C SER A 43 -11.70 -4.44 15.88
N ASP A 44 -12.69 -3.88 16.59
CA ASP A 44 -13.95 -3.42 16.00
C ASP A 44 -13.75 -2.32 14.94
N ARG A 45 -12.69 -1.50 15.08
CA ARG A 45 -12.34 -0.36 14.23
C ARG A 45 -10.83 -0.30 13.97
N PHE A 46 -10.41 0.44 12.94
CA PHE A 46 -8.98 0.73 12.70
C PHE A 46 -8.45 1.84 13.60
N SER A 47 -9.31 2.79 13.91
CA SER A 47 -8.93 4.09 14.45
C SER A 47 -9.82 4.46 15.64
N TYR A 48 -9.20 5.13 16.61
CA TYR A 48 -9.84 5.50 17.86
C TYR A 48 -9.40 6.91 18.25
N ARG A 49 -10.35 7.75 18.65
CA ARG A 49 -10.07 9.02 19.30
C ARG A 49 -9.58 8.79 20.74
N PRO A 50 -8.83 9.75 21.30
CA PRO A 50 -8.52 9.75 22.72
C PRO A 50 -9.79 9.55 23.55
N GLY A 51 -9.69 8.68 24.54
CA GLY A 51 -10.78 8.37 25.45
C GLY A 51 -11.71 7.28 24.94
N GLU A 52 -11.67 6.87 23.67
CA GLU A 52 -12.54 5.80 23.17
C GLU A 52 -12.11 4.42 23.67
N ALA A 53 -13.09 3.51 23.73
CA ALA A 53 -12.86 2.11 24.04
C ALA A 53 -12.48 1.33 22.78
N VAL A 54 -11.43 0.53 22.89
CA VAL A 54 -11.03 -0.48 21.92
C VAL A 54 -11.64 -1.80 22.33
N LEU A 55 -12.41 -2.42 21.44
CA LEU A 55 -12.96 -3.75 21.64
C LEU A 55 -12.13 -4.74 20.84
N LEU A 56 -11.40 -5.62 21.53
CA LEU A 56 -10.55 -6.63 20.92
C LEU A 56 -11.24 -7.99 20.93
N GLN A 57 -11.46 -8.53 19.74
CA GLN A 57 -11.98 -9.87 19.52
C GLN A 57 -10.79 -10.83 19.43
N VAL A 58 -10.78 -11.87 20.25
CA VAL A 58 -9.68 -12.84 20.32
C VAL A 58 -10.23 -14.26 20.23
N SER A 59 -9.65 -15.07 19.36
CA SER A 59 -9.87 -16.53 19.34
C SER A 59 -8.53 -17.21 19.60
N SER A 60 -8.51 -18.14 20.55
CA SER A 60 -7.29 -18.87 20.87
C SER A 60 -7.58 -20.29 21.34
N THR A 61 -6.66 -21.21 21.05
CA THR A 61 -6.64 -22.55 21.65
C THR A 61 -6.20 -22.51 23.12
N ALA A 62 -5.37 -21.52 23.49
CA ALA A 62 -4.93 -21.33 24.86
C ALA A 62 -6.01 -20.65 25.72
N PRO A 63 -6.18 -21.04 26.98
CA PRO A 63 -7.23 -20.48 27.85
C PRO A 63 -6.91 -19.05 28.34
N ARG A 64 -5.66 -18.61 28.20
CA ARG A 64 -5.19 -17.31 28.65
C ARG A 64 -4.09 -16.76 27.75
N PHE A 65 -4.02 -15.43 27.68
CA PHE A 65 -2.96 -14.72 26.99
C PHE A 65 -2.50 -13.50 27.78
N SER A 66 -1.39 -12.92 27.31
CA SER A 66 -0.90 -11.59 27.68
C SER A 66 -0.99 -10.66 26.49
N ILE A 67 -1.22 -9.38 26.76
CA ILE A 67 -1.32 -8.32 25.77
C ILE A 67 -0.33 -7.21 26.12
N GLU A 68 0.42 -6.79 25.11
CA GLU A 68 1.26 -5.59 25.13
C GLU A 68 0.79 -4.63 24.04
N VAL A 69 0.69 -3.34 24.35
CA VAL A 69 0.44 -2.28 23.37
C VAL A 69 1.60 -1.31 23.37
N VAL A 70 2.18 -1.10 22.19
CA VAL A 70 3.34 -0.25 21.95
C VAL A 70 2.98 0.80 20.90
N ARG A 71 3.20 2.08 21.21
CA ARG A 71 3.18 3.12 20.18
C ARG A 71 4.37 2.90 19.25
N ASP A 72 4.09 2.60 17.99
CA ASP A 72 5.07 2.25 16.98
C ASP A 72 5.51 3.49 16.19
N GLY A 73 6.27 4.36 16.86
CA GLY A 73 6.84 5.58 16.30
C GLY A 73 8.35 5.50 16.06
N GLY A 74 8.97 6.64 15.74
CA GLY A 74 10.42 6.81 15.69
C GLY A 74 11.11 6.41 16.99
N THR A 75 10.39 6.45 18.13
CA THR A 75 10.73 5.74 19.36
C THR A 75 9.55 4.88 19.80
N GLU A 76 9.77 3.58 19.93
CA GLU A 76 8.75 2.67 20.45
C GLU A 76 8.50 2.94 21.94
N THR A 77 7.24 3.10 22.31
CA THR A 77 6.84 3.37 23.71
C THR A 77 5.76 2.39 24.12
N LYS A 78 6.06 1.53 25.11
CA LYS A 78 5.06 0.65 25.72
C LYS A 78 4.07 1.47 26.55
N VAL A 79 2.79 1.33 26.24
CA VAL A 79 1.71 2.09 26.87
C VAL A 79 0.71 1.24 27.66
N LEU A 80 0.64 -0.07 27.36
CA LEU A 80 -0.20 -1.01 28.09
C LEU A 80 0.46 -2.39 28.15
N GLU A 81 0.32 -3.05 29.29
CA GLU A 81 0.68 -4.46 29.48
C GLU A 81 -0.32 -5.10 30.43
N ARG A 82 -0.87 -6.26 30.06
CA ARG A 82 -1.73 -7.08 30.92
C ARG A 82 -1.45 -8.56 30.67
N SER A 83 -1.57 -9.37 31.71
CA SER A 83 -1.33 -10.82 31.64
C SER A 83 -2.50 -11.58 32.23
N GLY A 84 -2.66 -12.84 31.81
CA GLY A 84 -3.71 -13.72 32.34
C GLY A 84 -5.12 -13.34 31.88
N VAL A 85 -5.24 -12.65 30.73
CA VAL A 85 -6.53 -12.34 30.10
C VAL A 85 -7.14 -13.64 29.62
N ALA A 86 -8.41 -13.90 29.96
CA ALA A 86 -9.10 -15.11 29.54
C ALA A 86 -9.34 -15.10 28.02
N ALA A 87 -9.10 -16.24 27.38
CA ALA A 87 -9.46 -16.49 26.00
C ALA A 87 -10.20 -17.81 25.88
N ARG A 88 -10.90 -17.96 24.76
CA ARG A 88 -11.50 -19.21 24.33
C ARG A 88 -11.43 -19.32 22.83
N TRP A 89 -11.59 -20.53 22.34
CA TRP A 89 -11.85 -20.76 20.93
C TRP A 89 -13.21 -20.17 20.55
N GLN A 90 -13.24 -19.45 19.43
CA GLN A 90 -14.47 -18.91 18.85
C GLN A 90 -14.60 -19.42 17.41
N ASP A 91 -15.76 -20.01 17.11
CA ASP A 91 -16.05 -20.55 15.78
C ASP A 91 -15.98 -19.43 14.73
N THR A 92 -15.44 -19.77 13.55
CA THR A 92 -15.21 -18.82 12.48
C THR A 92 -15.87 -19.31 11.20
N PRO A 93 -16.72 -18.50 10.54
CA PRO A 93 -17.32 -18.87 9.27
C PRO A 93 -16.27 -19.14 8.18
N GLU A 94 -16.57 -20.06 7.27
CA GLU A 94 -15.68 -20.37 6.14
C GLU A 94 -15.39 -19.12 5.28
N GLN A 95 -16.40 -18.29 5.06
CA GLN A 95 -16.30 -17.02 4.31
C GLN A 95 -16.09 -15.81 5.22
N CYS A 96 -15.41 -15.95 6.36
CA CYS A 96 -15.14 -14.84 7.28
C CYS A 96 -14.36 -13.67 6.64
N SER A 97 -13.60 -13.93 5.57
CA SER A 97 -12.99 -12.87 4.74
C SER A 97 -14.00 -11.90 4.14
N VAL A 98 -15.25 -12.34 3.91
CA VAL A 98 -16.35 -11.57 3.34
C VAL A 98 -17.36 -11.14 4.41
N GLU A 99 -17.70 -12.07 5.32
CA GLU A 99 -18.77 -11.90 6.31
C GLU A 99 -18.28 -11.25 7.62
N GLY A 100 -16.99 -11.38 7.91
CA GLY A 100 -16.41 -11.15 9.23
C GLY A 100 -16.38 -12.43 10.08
N CYS A 101 -15.53 -12.44 11.10
CA CYS A 101 -15.38 -13.59 12.01
C CYS A 101 -16.58 -13.77 12.94
N GLY A 102 -17.29 -12.69 13.30
CA GLY A 102 -18.41 -12.74 14.24
C GLY A 102 -18.03 -13.07 15.68
N TRP A 103 -16.74 -12.98 16.02
CA TRP A 103 -16.24 -13.23 17.38
C TRP A 103 -16.73 -12.20 18.39
N GLU A 104 -16.98 -12.64 19.61
CA GLU A 104 -17.27 -11.77 20.75
C GLU A 104 -15.99 -11.09 21.28
N THR A 105 -16.17 -9.90 21.83
CA THR A 105 -15.10 -9.15 22.51
C THR A 105 -14.54 -9.95 23.68
N SER A 106 -13.23 -10.20 23.67
CA SER A 106 -12.53 -10.92 24.74
C SER A 106 -11.78 -9.98 25.69
N PHE A 107 -11.40 -8.79 25.19
CA PHE A 107 -10.69 -7.80 25.97
C PHE A 107 -11.09 -6.39 25.55
N GLU A 108 -11.22 -5.49 26.52
CA GLU A 108 -11.50 -4.07 26.30
C GLU A 108 -10.47 -3.23 27.06
N PHE A 109 -9.99 -2.17 26.42
CA PHE A 109 -9.21 -1.13 27.06
C PHE A 109 -9.56 0.23 26.44
N ARG A 110 -9.23 1.32 27.15
CA ARG A 110 -9.48 2.68 26.68
C ARG A 110 -8.18 3.35 26.25
N ILE A 111 -8.25 4.16 25.20
CA ILE A 111 -7.17 5.07 24.82
C ILE A 111 -7.08 6.15 25.89
N ASP A 112 -5.92 6.28 26.53
CA ASP A 112 -5.73 7.28 27.58
C ASP A 112 -5.66 8.69 26.97
N ASP A 113 -6.52 9.58 27.47
CA ASP A 113 -6.71 10.92 26.90
C ASP A 113 -5.46 11.80 26.96
N ASP A 114 -4.58 11.59 27.93
CA ASP A 114 -3.50 12.51 28.25
C ASP A 114 -2.12 11.96 27.86
N SER A 115 -1.97 10.63 27.79
CA SER A 115 -0.68 9.98 27.59
C SER A 115 -0.50 9.28 26.24
N TRP A 116 -1.57 9.09 25.44
CA TRP A 116 -1.49 8.42 24.14
C TRP A 116 -1.55 9.46 23.00
N PRO A 117 -0.39 9.93 22.48
CA PRO A 117 -0.39 10.83 21.32
C PRO A 117 -0.88 10.12 20.06
N SER A 118 -1.25 10.88 19.03
CA SER A 118 -1.62 10.31 17.74
C SER A 118 -0.49 9.46 17.15
N GLY A 119 -0.85 8.40 16.44
CA GLY A 119 0.10 7.49 15.81
C GLY A 119 -0.44 6.07 15.70
N ALA A 120 0.43 5.14 15.29
CA ALA A 120 0.10 3.74 15.23
C ALA A 120 0.47 3.02 16.53
N TYR A 121 -0.39 2.08 16.94
CA TYR A 121 -0.25 1.32 18.18
C TYR A 121 -0.30 -0.17 17.86
N ARG A 122 0.87 -0.80 17.94
CA ARG A 122 1.05 -2.23 17.74
C ARG A 122 0.60 -2.98 18.99
N ILE A 123 -0.30 -3.93 18.81
CA ILE A 123 -0.73 -4.89 19.82
C ILE A 123 0.03 -6.19 19.57
N THR A 124 0.59 -6.77 20.64
CA THR A 124 1.15 -8.13 20.62
C THR A 124 0.41 -8.97 21.64
N LEU A 125 -0.26 -10.02 21.17
CA LEU A 125 -0.81 -11.06 22.03
C LEU A 125 0.18 -12.21 22.13
N THR A 126 0.41 -12.71 23.33
CA THR A 126 1.25 -13.88 23.58
C THR A 126 0.52 -14.88 24.48
N ALA A 127 0.41 -16.11 24.02
CA ALA A 127 -0.12 -17.24 24.77
C ALA A 127 0.87 -18.41 24.76
N GLU A 128 0.67 -19.38 25.65
CA GLU A 128 1.45 -20.63 25.70
C GLU A 128 0.84 -21.63 24.71
N GLY A 129 1.65 -22.12 23.77
CA GLY A 129 1.27 -23.20 22.87
C GLY A 129 1.26 -24.57 23.57
N ASP A 130 0.61 -25.55 22.96
CA ASP A 130 0.50 -26.90 23.52
C ASP A 130 1.86 -27.64 23.54
N ASP A 131 2.84 -27.17 22.76
CA ASP A 131 4.24 -27.62 22.75
C ASP A 131 5.13 -26.91 23.78
N GLY A 132 4.58 -25.96 24.54
CA GLY A 132 5.28 -25.15 25.54
C GLY A 132 5.99 -23.91 24.98
N GLU A 133 6.01 -23.72 23.65
CA GLU A 133 6.57 -22.53 23.02
C GLU A 133 5.50 -21.44 22.88
N PRO A 134 5.88 -20.15 22.92
CA PRO A 134 4.91 -19.07 22.79
C PRO A 134 4.30 -19.04 21.38
N ILE A 135 3.01 -18.70 21.36
CA ILE A 135 2.24 -18.39 20.15
C ILE A 135 1.86 -16.90 20.18
N HIS A 136 1.95 -16.25 19.02
CA HIS A 136 1.81 -14.80 18.92
C HIS A 136 0.79 -14.38 17.88
N CYS A 137 0.09 -13.28 18.17
CA CYS A 137 -0.68 -12.52 17.20
C CYS A 137 -0.28 -11.05 17.28
N HIS A 138 -0.15 -10.41 16.12
CA HIS A 138 0.07 -8.97 16.03
C HIS A 138 -1.13 -8.29 15.40
N HIS A 139 -1.54 -7.17 15.98
CA HIS A 139 -2.58 -6.30 15.45
C HIS A 139 -2.14 -4.84 15.54
N ILE A 140 -2.82 -3.95 14.83
CA ILE A 140 -2.49 -2.53 14.84
C ILE A 140 -3.74 -1.67 14.90
N LEU A 141 -3.67 -0.62 15.69
CA LEU A 141 -4.68 0.43 15.81
C LEU A 141 -4.05 1.77 15.48
N ILE A 142 -4.89 2.73 15.09
CA ILE A 142 -4.51 4.12 14.87
C ILE A 142 -5.15 4.96 15.97
N VAL A 143 -4.36 5.71 16.73
CA VAL A 143 -4.91 6.74 17.63
C VAL A 143 -4.98 8.04 16.87
N LEU A 144 -6.19 8.56 16.73
CA LEU A 144 -6.47 9.81 16.03
C LEU A 144 -6.01 11.01 16.86
N PRO A 145 -5.67 12.13 16.20
CA PRO A 145 -5.41 13.37 16.89
C PRO A 145 -6.66 13.95 17.57
N LYS A 146 -6.47 14.74 18.63
CA LYS A 146 -7.52 15.61 19.19
C LYS A 146 -7.94 16.66 18.14
N PRO A 147 -9.22 17.02 17.99
CA PRO A 147 -9.66 18.04 17.01
C PRO A 147 -9.02 19.43 17.24
N GLY A 148 -8.96 20.23 16.17
CA GLY A 148 -8.56 21.64 16.20
C GLY A 148 -7.30 21.92 15.37
N ARG A 149 -7.13 23.17 14.92
CA ARG A 149 -6.05 23.56 14.01
C ARG A 149 -4.67 23.20 14.56
N LYS A 150 -3.85 22.60 13.70
CA LYS A 150 -2.49 22.09 13.96
C LYS A 150 -1.51 22.62 12.92
N PRO A 151 -1.23 23.93 12.94
CA PRO A 151 -0.29 24.50 11.98
C PRO A 151 1.10 23.89 12.20
N GLY A 152 1.83 23.62 11.12
CA GLY A 152 3.18 23.05 11.18
C GLY A 152 3.25 21.56 11.55
N ARG A 153 2.12 20.86 11.70
CA ARG A 153 2.08 19.39 11.84
C ARG A 153 1.72 18.73 10.51
N ILE A 154 2.16 17.50 10.35
CA ILE A 154 1.82 16.63 9.21
C ILE A 154 0.67 15.71 9.62
N LEU A 155 -0.31 15.52 8.74
CA LEU A 155 -1.22 14.38 8.83
C LEU A 155 -0.82 13.31 7.82
N GLN A 156 -0.25 12.20 8.30
CA GLN A 156 -0.10 11.01 7.46
C GLN A 156 -1.44 10.27 7.43
N VAL A 157 -1.84 9.81 6.25
CA VAL A 157 -3.01 8.95 6.08
C VAL A 157 -2.54 7.56 5.70
N ALA A 158 -2.86 6.57 6.54
CA ALA A 158 -2.50 5.17 6.32
C ALA A 158 -3.37 4.53 5.24
N ALA A 159 -2.75 3.74 4.36
CA ALA A 159 -3.41 3.08 3.21
C ALA A 159 -4.31 1.88 3.61
N THR A 160 -5.23 2.08 4.56
CA THR A 160 -6.07 1.02 5.15
C THR A 160 -6.96 0.30 4.15
N GLY A 161 -7.38 0.97 3.07
CA GLY A 161 -8.12 0.34 1.97
C GLY A 161 -7.28 -0.66 1.19
N THR A 162 -6.00 -0.35 0.96
CA THR A 162 -5.03 -1.29 0.38
C THR A 162 -4.72 -2.42 1.35
N TRP A 163 -4.57 -2.14 2.65
CA TRP A 163 -4.40 -3.21 3.64
C TRP A 163 -5.57 -4.21 3.59
N LEU A 164 -6.82 -3.74 3.48
CA LEU A 164 -7.98 -4.61 3.35
C LEU A 164 -7.98 -5.43 2.06
N ALA A 165 -7.66 -4.78 0.95
CA ALA A 165 -7.68 -5.39 -0.37
C ALA A 165 -6.69 -6.55 -0.52
N TYR A 166 -5.59 -6.49 0.22
CA TYR A 166 -4.51 -7.48 0.19
C TYR A 166 -4.56 -8.49 1.34
N ASN A 167 -5.33 -8.23 2.42
CA ASN A 167 -5.44 -9.15 3.54
C ASN A 167 -6.09 -10.48 3.13
N THR A 168 -5.29 -11.55 3.07
CA THR A 168 -5.71 -12.92 2.70
C THR A 168 -6.25 -13.72 3.89
N TRP A 169 -6.19 -13.20 5.12
CA TRP A 169 -6.61 -13.96 6.30
C TRP A 169 -8.10 -14.34 6.17
N GLY A 170 -8.41 -15.60 6.38
CA GLY A 170 -9.76 -16.15 6.19
C GLY A 170 -10.13 -16.46 4.74
N GLY A 171 -9.14 -16.61 3.85
CA GLY A 171 -9.34 -17.06 2.48
C GLY A 171 -9.20 -15.94 1.47
N SER A 172 -10.25 -15.14 1.30
CA SER A 172 -10.37 -14.24 0.16
C SER A 172 -9.83 -12.84 0.40
N ASN A 173 -9.30 -12.23 -0.66
CA ASN A 173 -9.02 -10.80 -0.79
C ASN A 173 -9.48 -10.30 -2.17
N HIS A 174 -9.06 -9.10 -2.63
CA HIS A 174 -9.44 -8.56 -3.95
C HIS A 174 -8.61 -9.09 -5.14
N TYR A 175 -7.77 -10.11 -4.93
CA TYR A 175 -6.89 -10.70 -5.95
C TYR A 175 -6.99 -12.23 -6.03
N GLU A 176 -7.18 -12.89 -4.89
CA GLU A 176 -7.23 -14.35 -4.77
C GLU A 176 -8.28 -14.72 -3.71
N GLY A 177 -8.84 -15.92 -3.78
CA GLY A 177 -9.81 -16.31 -2.78
C GLY A 177 -10.46 -17.66 -2.99
N ILE A 178 -11.45 -17.90 -2.13
CA ILE A 178 -12.23 -19.13 -2.03
C ILE A 178 -13.71 -18.87 -2.33
N THR A 179 -14.02 -17.81 -3.09
CA THR A 179 -15.39 -17.49 -3.48
C THR A 179 -15.74 -18.09 -4.84
N GLY A 180 -17.01 -17.94 -5.24
CA GLY A 180 -17.52 -18.46 -6.50
C GLY A 180 -17.84 -19.96 -6.46
N PRO A 181 -18.42 -20.51 -7.54
CA PRO A 181 -18.92 -21.89 -7.56
C PRO A 181 -17.84 -22.96 -7.33
N ASN A 182 -16.60 -22.67 -7.73
CA ASN A 182 -15.46 -23.59 -7.61
C ASN A 182 -14.54 -23.27 -6.43
N GLN A 183 -14.87 -22.25 -5.60
CA GLN A 183 -14.03 -21.77 -4.49
C GLN A 183 -12.59 -21.38 -4.92
N ASP A 184 -12.47 -20.70 -6.05
CA ASP A 184 -11.19 -20.28 -6.64
C ASP A 184 -11.19 -18.81 -7.09
N GLN A 185 -12.22 -18.04 -6.73
CA GLN A 185 -12.35 -16.64 -7.10
C GLN A 185 -12.00 -15.71 -5.94
N TYR A 186 -11.34 -14.59 -6.26
CA TYR A 186 -11.24 -13.45 -5.37
C TYR A 186 -12.62 -12.90 -5.00
N SER A 187 -12.70 -12.21 -3.86
CA SER A 187 -13.95 -11.60 -3.43
C SER A 187 -14.03 -10.13 -3.84
N PRO A 188 -15.12 -9.70 -4.49
CA PRO A 188 -15.45 -8.28 -4.64
C PRO A 188 -15.74 -7.58 -3.31
N VAL A 189 -15.99 -8.33 -2.23
CA VAL A 189 -16.35 -7.77 -0.93
C VAL A 189 -15.43 -8.35 0.15
N VAL A 190 -14.78 -7.48 0.93
CA VAL A 190 -13.90 -7.90 2.03
C VAL A 190 -14.31 -7.23 3.33
N SER A 191 -14.24 -7.99 4.42
CA SER A 191 -14.59 -7.53 5.77
C SER A 191 -13.38 -6.94 6.49
N THR A 192 -13.66 -5.90 7.27
CA THR A 192 -12.73 -5.36 8.29
C THR A 192 -12.70 -6.19 9.56
N GLN A 193 -13.74 -7.00 9.80
CA GLN A 193 -13.96 -7.72 11.06
C GLN A 193 -13.24 -9.08 11.05
N ARG A 194 -11.94 -9.04 10.80
CA ARG A 194 -11.06 -10.21 10.72
C ARG A 194 -9.61 -9.83 11.05
N PRO A 195 -8.79 -10.77 11.53
CA PRO A 195 -7.37 -10.55 11.77
C PRO A 195 -6.59 -10.06 10.56
N TRP A 196 -5.48 -9.38 10.81
CA TRP A 196 -4.46 -9.11 9.80
C TRP A 196 -3.59 -10.34 9.57
N CYS A 197 -3.20 -10.54 8.32
CA CYS A 197 -2.14 -11.47 7.95
C CYS A 197 -0.81 -11.20 8.66
N ARG A 198 -0.07 -12.27 8.97
CA ARG A 198 1.34 -12.24 9.35
C ARG A 198 2.13 -11.46 8.31
N GLY A 199 2.92 -10.51 8.80
CA GLY A 199 3.72 -9.60 7.97
C GLY A 199 3.10 -8.23 7.72
N PHE A 200 1.81 -8.01 8.01
CA PHE A 200 1.19 -6.69 7.81
C PHE A 200 1.58 -5.69 8.91
N VAL A 201 1.74 -6.19 10.15
CA VAL A 201 2.00 -5.34 11.33
C VAL A 201 3.47 -5.35 11.75
N VAL A 202 4.12 -6.51 11.65
CA VAL A 202 5.53 -6.70 12.00
C VAL A 202 6.21 -7.50 10.92
N LEU A 203 7.42 -7.08 10.55
CA LEU A 203 8.33 -7.82 9.69
C LEU A 203 9.73 -7.80 10.26
N PRO A 204 10.47 -8.91 10.12
CA PRO A 204 11.88 -8.88 10.47
C PRO A 204 12.68 -8.10 9.40
N PRO A 205 13.84 -7.51 9.75
CA PRO A 205 14.61 -6.66 8.85
C PRO A 205 15.07 -7.32 7.54
N GLU A 206 15.21 -8.63 7.52
CA GLU A 206 15.63 -9.44 6.37
C GLU A 206 14.49 -9.82 5.42
N ALA A 207 13.23 -9.51 5.75
CA ALA A 207 12.09 -9.80 4.88
C ALA A 207 12.28 -9.13 3.50
N PRO A 208 12.32 -9.89 2.39
CA PRO A 208 12.53 -9.33 1.07
C PRO A 208 11.41 -8.38 0.65
N ARG A 209 11.76 -7.31 -0.06
CA ARG A 209 10.76 -6.45 -0.73
C ARG A 209 10.42 -6.98 -2.12
N VAL A 210 9.39 -6.40 -2.74
CA VAL A 210 8.99 -6.77 -4.09
C VAL A 210 10.07 -6.45 -5.15
N PRO A 211 10.68 -5.24 -5.17
CA PRO A 211 11.75 -4.96 -6.11
C PRO A 211 12.96 -5.84 -5.85
N LEU A 212 13.53 -6.36 -6.92
CA LEU A 212 14.70 -7.24 -6.83
C LEU A 212 15.93 -6.47 -6.35
N GLU A 213 16.53 -6.95 -5.26
CA GLU A 213 17.83 -6.46 -4.76
C GLU A 213 19.00 -7.02 -5.58
N VAL A 214 18.81 -8.18 -6.21
CA VAL A 214 19.82 -8.86 -7.01
C VAL A 214 20.05 -8.17 -8.35
N ALA A 215 21.30 -8.10 -8.81
CA ALA A 215 21.58 -7.78 -10.20
C ALA A 215 21.22 -9.01 -11.05
N LEU A 216 20.41 -8.83 -12.11
CA LEU A 216 19.98 -9.95 -12.95
C LEU A 216 20.86 -10.07 -14.21
N PRO A 217 21.70 -11.11 -14.33
CA PRO A 217 22.38 -11.41 -15.58
C PRO A 217 21.41 -11.53 -16.77
N PRO A 218 21.89 -11.33 -18.01
CA PRO A 218 21.07 -11.56 -19.19
C PRO A 218 20.54 -13.00 -19.22
N ARG A 219 19.26 -13.15 -19.59
CA ARG A 219 18.56 -14.45 -19.73
C ARG A 219 18.37 -15.23 -18.42
N THR A 220 18.55 -14.58 -17.27
CA THR A 220 18.16 -15.17 -15.98
C THR A 220 16.65 -15.38 -15.92
N VAL A 221 16.23 -16.60 -15.58
CA VAL A 221 14.83 -16.92 -15.29
C VAL A 221 14.40 -16.15 -14.04
N PRO A 222 13.25 -15.45 -14.07
CA PRO A 222 12.79 -14.69 -12.92
C PRO A 222 12.51 -15.56 -11.70
N ARG A 223 12.68 -14.97 -10.51
CA ARG A 223 12.25 -15.52 -9.22
C ARG A 223 11.54 -14.44 -8.40
N TYR A 224 10.85 -14.88 -7.35
CA TYR A 224 9.99 -14.03 -6.51
C TYR A 224 10.39 -14.16 -5.04
N PRO A 225 11.56 -13.62 -4.63
CA PRO A 225 12.11 -13.86 -3.29
C PRO A 225 11.14 -13.55 -2.15
N HIS A 226 10.34 -12.49 -2.27
CA HIS A 226 9.36 -12.15 -1.24
C HIS A 226 8.30 -13.25 -1.07
N MET A 227 7.72 -13.78 -2.15
CA MET A 227 6.72 -14.87 -2.07
C MET A 227 7.33 -16.18 -1.59
N GLU A 228 8.55 -16.48 -2.04
CA GLU A 228 9.28 -17.67 -1.62
C GLU A 228 9.62 -17.60 -0.12
N TRP A 229 10.07 -16.44 0.37
CA TRP A 229 10.31 -16.20 1.78
C TRP A 229 9.01 -16.32 2.60
N ALA A 230 7.90 -15.74 2.12
CA ALA A 230 6.62 -15.81 2.82
C ALA A 230 6.17 -17.26 3.01
N TYR A 231 6.26 -18.06 1.95
CA TYR A 231 5.92 -19.48 1.99
C TYR A 231 6.82 -20.25 2.96
N ALA A 232 8.14 -20.01 2.92
CA ALA A 232 9.10 -20.69 3.80
C ALA A 232 8.92 -20.35 5.28
N THR A 233 8.36 -19.18 5.59
CA THR A 233 8.25 -18.65 6.96
C THR A 233 6.82 -18.59 7.49
N GLY A 234 5.83 -19.03 6.71
CA GLY A 234 4.41 -19.01 7.09
C GLY A 234 3.80 -17.61 7.18
N HIS A 235 4.37 -16.63 6.48
CA HIS A 235 3.78 -15.29 6.32
C HIS A 235 2.79 -15.27 5.16
N SER A 236 1.90 -14.28 5.14
CA SER A 236 1.03 -14.08 3.96
C SER A 236 1.86 -13.78 2.73
N LYS A 237 1.49 -14.36 1.59
CA LYS A 237 2.07 -14.01 0.28
C LYS A 237 2.01 -12.51 -0.03
N LYS A 238 1.05 -11.78 0.58
CA LYS A 238 0.79 -10.36 0.32
C LYS A 238 1.45 -9.41 1.33
N TYR A 239 2.29 -9.88 2.25
CA TYR A 239 2.98 -9.00 3.22
C TYR A 239 3.80 -7.89 2.53
N ALA A 240 4.40 -8.19 1.38
CA ALA A 240 5.22 -7.24 0.63
C ALA A 240 4.36 -6.32 -0.26
N SER A 241 3.07 -6.61 -0.43
CA SER A 241 2.14 -5.79 -1.22
C SER A 241 1.44 -4.73 -0.39
N ALA A 242 1.20 -4.96 0.91
CA ALA A 242 0.50 -4.00 1.76
C ALA A 242 0.86 -4.15 3.24
N GLY A 243 0.45 -3.16 4.04
CA GLY A 243 0.53 -3.22 5.49
C GLY A 243 1.49 -2.19 6.08
N TRP A 244 1.24 -1.89 7.35
CA TRP A 244 2.02 -0.97 8.17
C TRP A 244 3.53 -1.26 8.16
N ALA A 245 3.90 -2.53 8.32
CA ALA A 245 5.29 -2.94 8.44
C ALA A 245 6.11 -2.67 7.17
N THR A 246 5.50 -2.88 6.00
CA THR A 246 6.17 -2.77 4.70
C THR A 246 6.22 -1.33 4.19
N TYR A 247 5.21 -0.51 4.50
CA TYR A 247 5.05 0.81 3.88
C TYR A 247 4.92 1.94 4.90
N ASP A 248 3.74 2.11 5.50
CA ASP A 248 3.36 3.31 6.26
C ASP A 248 4.30 3.63 7.43
N SER A 249 4.80 2.60 8.12
CA SER A 249 5.69 2.76 9.28
C SER A 249 7.00 3.47 8.94
N HIS A 250 7.51 3.29 7.73
CA HIS A 250 8.82 3.82 7.34
C HIS A 250 8.80 5.35 7.28
N PHE A 251 7.77 5.94 6.69
CA PHE A 251 7.61 7.40 6.69
C PHE A 251 7.30 7.93 8.08
N PHE A 252 6.35 7.31 8.81
CA PHE A 252 5.95 7.78 10.14
C PHE A 252 7.16 7.88 11.09
N ARG A 253 7.95 6.80 11.14
CA ARG A 253 9.17 6.74 11.96
C ARG A 253 10.25 7.70 11.43
N PHE A 254 10.37 7.89 10.12
CA PHE A 254 11.29 8.87 9.53
C PHE A 254 10.91 10.30 9.94
N ALA A 255 9.65 10.68 9.81
CA ALA A 255 9.17 12.03 10.11
C ALA A 255 9.50 12.42 11.55
N GLU A 256 9.22 11.54 12.52
CA GLU A 256 9.59 11.78 13.92
C GLU A 256 11.10 11.86 14.14
N ARG A 257 11.90 10.96 13.54
CA ARG A 257 13.37 11.01 13.65
C ARG A 257 13.97 12.27 13.02
N ALA A 258 13.35 12.77 11.96
CA ALA A 258 13.74 14.00 11.28
C ALA A 258 13.26 15.27 12.02
N GLY A 259 12.52 15.12 13.13
CA GLY A 259 12.07 16.22 13.98
C GLY A 259 10.75 16.85 13.54
N TYR A 260 9.98 16.21 12.66
CA TYR A 260 8.64 16.65 12.32
C TYR A 260 7.63 16.13 13.33
N ASP A 261 6.68 16.99 13.66
CA ASP A 261 5.46 16.61 14.34
C ASP A 261 4.50 15.96 13.33
N VAL A 262 4.17 14.68 13.55
CA VAL A 262 3.28 13.91 12.67
C VAL A 262 2.17 13.23 13.47
N ASP A 263 0.96 13.34 12.95
CA ASP A 263 -0.21 12.59 13.39
C ASP A 263 -0.61 11.56 12.33
N LEU A 264 -1.41 10.56 12.71
CA LEU A 264 -1.83 9.48 11.83
C LEU A 264 -3.36 9.37 11.79
N ALA A 265 -3.91 9.20 10.59
CA ALA A 265 -5.31 8.87 10.36
C ALA A 265 -5.44 7.65 9.44
N SER A 266 -6.58 6.96 9.51
CA SER A 266 -6.95 5.93 8.53
C SER A 266 -7.56 6.60 7.28
N GLN A 267 -7.59 5.90 6.14
CA GLN A 267 -8.38 6.37 4.99
C GLN A 267 -9.88 6.46 5.30
N HIS A 268 -10.40 5.65 6.25
CA HIS A 268 -11.79 5.74 6.68
C HIS A 268 -12.13 7.13 7.22
N GLU A 269 -11.18 7.85 7.82
CA GLU A 269 -11.44 9.23 8.26
C GLU A 269 -11.66 10.18 7.09
N LEU A 270 -10.97 9.96 5.96
CA LEU A 270 -11.23 10.77 4.77
C LEU A 270 -12.63 10.50 4.20
N HIS A 271 -13.22 9.34 4.46
CA HIS A 271 -14.58 9.01 4.05
C HIS A 271 -15.62 9.56 5.04
N PHE A 272 -15.46 9.32 6.34
CA PHE A 272 -16.49 9.58 7.35
C PHE A 272 -16.30 10.89 8.13
N SER A 273 -15.07 11.39 8.25
CA SER A 273 -14.72 12.61 9.00
C SER A 273 -13.72 13.49 8.22
N PRO A 274 -14.03 13.87 6.95
CA PRO A 274 -13.08 14.51 6.05
C PRO A 274 -12.55 15.85 6.55
N GLU A 275 -13.27 16.51 7.46
CA GLU A 275 -12.85 17.74 8.11
C GLU A 275 -11.53 17.62 8.88
N ILE A 276 -11.08 16.40 9.21
CA ILE A 276 -9.77 16.16 9.83
C ILE A 276 -8.63 16.76 9.02
N LEU A 277 -8.72 16.76 7.69
CA LEU A 277 -7.70 17.36 6.81
C LEU A 277 -7.58 18.88 7.03
N LEU A 278 -8.69 19.55 7.34
CA LEU A 278 -8.75 21.01 7.48
C LEU A 278 -8.04 21.52 8.74
N ASP A 279 -7.61 20.63 9.63
CA ASP A 279 -6.77 20.99 10.77
C ASP A 279 -5.28 21.15 10.39
N TYR A 280 -4.86 20.69 9.21
CA TYR A 280 -3.45 20.60 8.82
C TYR A 280 -3.08 21.53 7.65
N ASP A 281 -1.78 21.81 7.51
CA ASP A 281 -1.22 22.47 6.32
C ASP A 281 -0.81 21.43 5.26
N CYS A 282 -0.36 20.26 5.69
CA CYS A 282 0.18 19.21 4.83
C CYS A 282 -0.43 17.84 5.15
N ALA A 283 -0.99 17.17 4.13
CA ALA A 283 -1.38 15.77 4.18
C ALA A 283 -0.36 14.91 3.41
N VAL A 284 -0.03 13.73 3.95
CA VAL A 284 0.97 12.82 3.39
C VAL A 284 0.39 11.44 3.15
N PHE A 285 0.68 10.89 1.96
CA PHE A 285 0.31 9.53 1.54
C PHE A 285 1.58 8.81 1.10
N VAL A 286 1.76 7.55 1.50
CA VAL A 286 3.03 6.85 1.31
C VAL A 286 2.87 5.41 0.87
N GLY A 287 3.86 4.91 0.13
CA GLY A 287 3.97 3.50 -0.21
C GLY A 287 2.91 3.03 -1.19
N HIS A 288 2.32 1.87 -0.93
CA HIS A 288 1.29 1.32 -1.79
C HIS A 288 -0.12 1.77 -1.34
N ASP A 289 -0.67 2.75 -2.04
CA ASP A 289 -1.92 3.43 -1.67
C ASP A 289 -2.89 3.48 -2.87
N GLU A 290 -3.53 2.33 -3.09
CA GLU A 290 -4.18 1.91 -4.34
C GLU A 290 -5.71 1.96 -4.30
N TYR A 291 -6.32 1.67 -3.15
CA TYR A 291 -7.78 1.50 -3.03
C TYR A 291 -8.43 2.71 -2.34
N TRP A 292 -9.29 3.41 -3.07
CA TRP A 292 -9.87 4.67 -2.63
C TRP A 292 -11.36 4.76 -2.91
N THR A 293 -12.14 5.32 -1.99
CA THR A 293 -13.52 5.70 -2.28
C THR A 293 -13.61 7.04 -2.97
N TRP A 294 -14.76 7.31 -3.62
CA TRP A 294 -15.06 8.62 -4.20
C TRP A 294 -14.98 9.74 -3.15
N GLU A 295 -15.53 9.48 -1.96
CA GLU A 295 -15.61 10.43 -0.84
C GLU A 295 -14.21 10.78 -0.30
N MET A 296 -13.32 9.79 -0.18
CA MET A 296 -11.93 10.03 0.22
C MET A 296 -11.23 10.97 -0.77
N ARG A 297 -11.48 10.80 -2.08
CA ARG A 297 -10.94 11.70 -3.11
C ARG A 297 -11.55 13.09 -3.03
N ASP A 298 -12.85 13.20 -2.78
CA ASP A 298 -13.52 14.50 -2.58
C ASP A 298 -12.91 15.27 -1.40
N ALA A 299 -12.60 14.58 -0.31
CA ALA A 299 -11.96 15.17 0.86
C ALA A 299 -10.59 15.79 0.53
N VAL A 300 -9.73 15.03 -0.17
CA VAL A 300 -8.38 15.49 -0.56
C VAL A 300 -8.45 16.61 -1.58
N ASP A 301 -9.28 16.45 -2.60
CA ASP A 301 -9.52 17.46 -3.63
C ASP A 301 -9.96 18.79 -2.99
N ALA A 302 -10.95 18.75 -2.09
CA ALA A 302 -11.45 19.93 -1.39
C ALA A 302 -10.42 20.55 -0.44
N PHE A 303 -9.60 19.74 0.23
CA PHE A 303 -8.50 20.20 1.07
C PHE A 303 -7.47 20.99 0.26
N VAL A 304 -7.01 20.44 -0.86
CA VAL A 304 -6.04 21.10 -1.73
C VAL A 304 -6.64 22.36 -2.37
N ASP A 305 -7.89 22.28 -2.86
CA ASP A 305 -8.55 23.42 -3.49
C ASP A 305 -8.66 24.63 -2.53
N GLN A 306 -8.75 24.37 -1.21
CA GLN A 306 -8.81 25.38 -0.15
C GLN A 306 -7.45 25.92 0.32
N GLY A 307 -6.34 25.35 -0.14
CA GLY A 307 -4.99 25.81 0.22
C GLY A 307 -4.14 24.78 0.96
N GLY A 308 -4.68 23.59 1.21
CA GLY A 308 -3.91 22.48 1.75
C GLY A 308 -2.84 21.99 0.78
N HIS A 309 -1.77 21.42 1.32
CA HIS A 309 -0.70 20.84 0.53
C HIS A 309 -0.69 19.32 0.65
N VAL A 310 -0.42 18.63 -0.46
CA VAL A 310 -0.28 17.17 -0.47
C VAL A 310 1.12 16.79 -0.91
N ALA A 311 1.81 16.03 -0.06
CA ALA A 311 3.03 15.32 -0.43
C ALA A 311 2.72 13.81 -0.52
N ARG A 312 2.66 13.32 -1.76
CA ARG A 312 2.41 11.91 -2.06
C ARG A 312 3.72 11.24 -2.42
N PHE A 313 4.16 10.32 -1.57
CA PHE A 313 5.33 9.46 -1.76
C PHE A 313 4.87 8.00 -1.92
N ALA A 314 3.91 7.82 -2.83
CA ALA A 314 3.15 6.60 -3.03
C ALA A 314 2.95 6.34 -4.52
N GLY A 315 2.60 5.11 -4.89
CA GLY A 315 2.27 4.72 -6.27
C GLY A 315 1.05 3.82 -6.35
N ASN A 316 0.73 3.43 -7.58
CA ASN A 316 -0.39 2.58 -7.96
C ASN A 316 -1.76 3.12 -7.55
N PHE A 317 -2.06 4.39 -7.84
CA PHE A 317 -3.38 4.96 -7.53
C PHE A 317 -4.47 4.47 -8.51
N MET A 318 -4.93 3.22 -8.37
CA MET A 318 -5.71 2.54 -9.43
C MET A 318 -7.21 2.37 -9.12
N TRP A 319 -7.60 1.85 -7.96
CA TRP A 319 -8.95 1.30 -7.78
C TRP A 319 -9.91 2.25 -7.07
N GLN A 320 -11.08 2.46 -7.70
CA GLN A 320 -12.25 2.97 -6.99
C GLN A 320 -12.90 1.85 -6.16
N THR A 321 -13.11 2.12 -4.88
CA THR A 321 -13.83 1.28 -3.93
C THR A 321 -15.09 1.95 -3.41
N ARG A 322 -15.95 1.15 -2.76
CA ARG A 322 -17.02 1.66 -1.91
C ARG A 322 -16.88 1.07 -0.51
N LEU A 323 -17.31 1.84 0.48
CA LEU A 323 -17.47 1.36 1.84
C LEU A 323 -18.96 1.11 2.11
N GLU A 324 -19.27 -0.07 2.62
CA GLU A 324 -20.62 -0.50 2.99
C GLU A 324 -20.64 -0.91 4.47
N ASP A 325 -21.85 -1.08 5.01
CA ASP A 325 -22.07 -1.49 6.40
C ASP A 325 -21.28 -0.60 7.40
N GLU A 326 -21.47 0.72 7.28
CA GLU A 326 -20.80 1.72 8.13
C GLU A 326 -19.26 1.63 8.06
N GLY A 327 -18.72 1.21 6.92
CA GLY A 327 -17.28 1.06 6.71
C GLY A 327 -16.71 -0.29 7.11
N ARG A 328 -17.53 -1.23 7.58
CA ARG A 328 -17.09 -2.58 7.94
C ARG A 328 -16.83 -3.48 6.75
N ARG A 329 -17.32 -3.11 5.55
CA ARG A 329 -17.08 -3.83 4.30
C ARG A 329 -16.51 -2.91 3.24
N GLN A 330 -15.46 -3.37 2.55
CA GLN A 330 -14.94 -2.73 1.35
C GLN A 330 -15.37 -3.52 0.11
N VAL A 331 -15.89 -2.80 -0.88
CA VAL A 331 -16.37 -3.37 -2.14
C VAL A 331 -15.50 -2.90 -3.30
N CYS A 332 -14.99 -3.85 -4.08
CA CYS A 332 -14.25 -3.63 -5.31
C CYS A 332 -14.44 -4.77 -6.32
N TYR A 333 -15.29 -4.57 -7.33
CA TYR A 333 -15.54 -5.56 -8.37
C TYR A 333 -14.43 -5.63 -9.43
N LYS A 334 -13.56 -4.62 -9.51
CA LYS A 334 -12.35 -4.60 -10.35
C LYS A 334 -12.64 -5.07 -11.79
N TYR A 335 -11.97 -6.15 -12.20
CA TYR A 335 -12.07 -6.80 -13.51
C TYR A 335 -13.50 -7.22 -13.88
N ARG A 336 -14.35 -7.46 -12.88
CA ARG A 336 -15.74 -7.91 -13.05
C ARG A 336 -16.74 -6.76 -12.99
N ALA A 337 -16.31 -5.52 -12.77
CA ALA A 337 -17.22 -4.41 -12.47
C ALA A 337 -18.28 -4.16 -13.55
N ARG A 338 -17.88 -4.09 -14.83
CA ARG A 338 -18.81 -3.90 -15.96
C ARG A 338 -19.84 -5.01 -16.04
N ALA A 339 -19.41 -6.23 -15.75
CA ALA A 339 -20.24 -7.41 -15.84
C ALA A 339 -21.14 -7.56 -14.62
N GLU A 340 -20.70 -7.24 -13.41
CA GLU A 340 -21.30 -7.73 -12.15
C GLU A 340 -21.60 -6.68 -11.09
N ASP A 341 -20.96 -5.50 -11.13
CA ASP A 341 -21.18 -4.48 -10.10
C ASP A 341 -22.63 -3.97 -10.20
N PRO A 342 -23.44 -4.10 -9.12
CA PRO A 342 -24.82 -3.64 -9.12
C PRO A 342 -24.95 -2.14 -9.44
N VAL A 343 -23.98 -1.33 -9.00
CA VAL A 343 -23.96 0.12 -9.26
C VAL A 343 -23.75 0.40 -10.75
N TYR A 344 -22.84 -0.34 -11.40
CA TYR A 344 -22.66 -0.26 -12.85
C TYR A 344 -23.94 -0.66 -13.59
N ARG A 345 -24.54 -1.80 -13.22
CA ARG A 345 -25.76 -2.32 -13.87
C ARG A 345 -26.99 -1.43 -13.66
N SER A 346 -27.03 -0.66 -12.57
CA SER A 346 -28.11 0.29 -12.29
C SER A 346 -28.03 1.58 -13.10
N GLY A 347 -26.90 1.85 -13.77
CA GLY A 347 -26.67 3.06 -14.57
C GLY A 347 -25.88 4.16 -13.87
N GLU A 348 -25.56 4.04 -12.58
CA GLU A 348 -24.71 4.97 -11.83
C GLU A 348 -23.20 4.72 -12.04
N VAL A 349 -22.80 4.61 -13.31
CA VAL A 349 -21.49 4.05 -13.70
C VAL A 349 -20.29 4.77 -13.05
N SER A 350 -20.38 6.07 -12.80
CA SER A 350 -19.31 6.84 -12.14
C SER A 350 -18.91 6.32 -10.75
N ARG A 351 -19.82 5.61 -10.07
CA ARG A 351 -19.62 5.03 -8.73
C ARG A 351 -19.34 3.53 -8.77
N ALA A 352 -19.19 2.96 -9.96
CA ALA A 352 -18.77 1.57 -10.12
C ALA A 352 -17.34 1.39 -9.61
N THR A 353 -17.06 0.22 -9.07
CA THR A 353 -15.80 -0.10 -8.40
C THR A 353 -14.79 -0.71 -9.37
N ASN A 354 -14.30 0.13 -10.28
CA ASN A 354 -13.30 -0.20 -11.29
C ASN A 354 -12.11 0.78 -11.24
N SER A 355 -11.15 0.68 -12.15
CA SER A 355 -10.04 1.62 -12.28
C SER A 355 -10.55 3.07 -12.42
N TRP A 356 -9.87 4.01 -11.76
CA TRP A 356 -10.14 5.44 -11.87
C TRP A 356 -10.00 5.97 -13.31
N GLU A 357 -9.12 5.35 -14.09
CA GLU A 357 -8.85 5.70 -15.49
C GLU A 357 -9.83 5.06 -16.47
N ALA A 358 -10.75 4.21 -16.02
CA ALA A 358 -11.84 3.74 -16.87
C ALA A 358 -12.66 4.95 -17.36
N PRO A 359 -12.82 5.16 -18.69
CA PRO A 359 -13.43 6.37 -19.24
C PRO A 359 -14.82 6.69 -18.67
N GLU A 360 -15.59 5.65 -18.38
CA GLU A 360 -16.94 5.75 -17.82
C GLU A 360 -17.00 6.24 -16.36
N ILE A 361 -15.89 6.17 -15.61
CA ILE A 361 -15.79 6.75 -14.26
C ILE A 361 -15.67 8.28 -14.35
N GLY A 362 -15.02 8.78 -15.41
CA GLY A 362 -14.88 10.22 -15.67
C GLY A 362 -13.99 10.96 -14.68
N ARG A 363 -13.18 10.24 -13.88
CA ARG A 363 -12.33 10.82 -12.83
C ARG A 363 -10.97 10.11 -12.74
N PRO A 364 -10.09 10.23 -13.76
CA PRO A 364 -8.78 9.59 -13.72
C PRO A 364 -7.93 10.05 -12.53
N GLY A 365 -6.97 9.24 -12.11
CA GLY A 365 -6.11 9.52 -10.96
C GLY A 365 -5.38 10.86 -11.07
N CYS A 366 -4.96 11.21 -12.29
CA CYS A 366 -4.16 12.40 -12.56
C CYS A 366 -4.87 13.72 -12.19
N LYS A 367 -6.19 13.75 -12.09
CA LYS A 367 -6.92 14.94 -11.63
C LYS A 367 -6.66 15.26 -10.17
N THR A 368 -6.49 14.25 -9.32
CA THR A 368 -6.22 14.42 -7.88
C THR A 368 -4.72 14.51 -7.62
N PHE A 369 -3.93 13.57 -8.14
CA PHE A 369 -2.51 13.44 -7.78
C PHE A 369 -1.54 13.66 -8.95
N GLY A 370 -2.02 14.12 -10.10
CA GLY A 370 -1.16 14.46 -11.25
C GLY A 370 -0.70 13.29 -12.10
N LEU A 371 -0.77 12.04 -11.62
CA LEU A 371 -0.36 10.82 -12.33
C LEU A 371 -1.47 9.77 -12.35
N ASN A 372 -1.40 8.83 -13.29
CA ASN A 372 -2.30 7.69 -13.44
C ASN A 372 -1.54 6.37 -13.22
N ALA A 373 -2.20 5.40 -12.59
CA ALA A 373 -1.66 4.05 -12.45
C ALA A 373 -1.48 3.38 -13.81
N THR A 374 -2.49 3.42 -14.69
CA THR A 374 -2.48 2.75 -16.01
C THR A 374 -1.40 3.25 -16.99
N ASN A 375 -0.79 4.40 -16.72
CA ASN A 375 0.36 4.91 -17.48
C ASN A 375 1.72 4.52 -16.85
N GLY A 376 1.70 4.07 -15.60
CA GLY A 376 2.81 3.44 -14.91
C GLY A 376 2.59 1.93 -14.80
N ILE A 377 2.78 1.35 -13.62
CA ILE A 377 2.75 -0.07 -13.25
C ILE A 377 4.16 -0.59 -13.01
N TYR A 378 4.71 -1.62 -13.66
CA TYR A 378 5.79 -2.35 -13.00
C TYR A 378 7.20 -1.90 -13.34
N ALA A 379 8.04 -1.81 -12.30
CA ALA A 379 9.48 -1.64 -12.43
C ALA A 379 10.24 -2.49 -11.40
N GLY A 380 11.22 -3.27 -11.86
CA GLY A 380 12.09 -4.06 -10.98
C GLY A 380 11.39 -5.22 -10.27
N TRP A 381 10.18 -5.61 -10.70
CA TRP A 381 9.47 -6.78 -10.20
C TRP A 381 9.63 -7.94 -11.18
N SER A 382 10.35 -8.98 -10.78
CA SER A 382 10.53 -10.16 -11.63
C SER A 382 11.13 -9.79 -13.01
N SER A 383 10.44 -10.11 -14.12
CA SER A 383 10.85 -9.81 -15.48
C SER A 383 10.28 -8.51 -16.04
N LEU A 384 9.61 -7.72 -15.20
CA LEU A 384 9.09 -6.39 -15.54
C LEU A 384 10.16 -5.33 -15.25
N ALA A 385 10.83 -4.88 -16.31
CA ALA A 385 12.01 -4.00 -16.24
C ALA A 385 13.09 -4.49 -15.23
N PRO A 386 13.58 -5.74 -15.36
CA PRO A 386 14.44 -6.42 -14.37
C PRO A 386 15.80 -5.73 -14.14
N ARG A 387 16.25 -4.97 -15.14
CA ARG A 387 17.52 -4.23 -15.16
C ARG A 387 17.28 -2.72 -15.33
N GLY A 388 16.08 -2.26 -14.97
CA GLY A 388 15.74 -0.84 -14.98
C GLY A 388 16.63 -0.01 -14.04
N VAL A 389 16.49 1.31 -14.11
CA VAL A 389 17.37 2.29 -13.46
C VAL A 389 17.27 2.36 -11.92
N ARG A 390 16.29 1.67 -11.29
CA ARG A 390 16.08 1.54 -9.82
C ARG A 390 15.92 2.83 -9.01
N GLY A 391 16.21 3.99 -9.59
CA GLY A 391 15.94 5.32 -9.07
C GLY A 391 15.27 6.19 -10.14
N PHE A 392 14.90 7.41 -9.77
CA PHE A 392 14.24 8.37 -10.65
C PHE A 392 15.28 9.16 -11.48
N PRO A 393 15.28 9.05 -12.83
CA PRO A 393 16.09 9.92 -13.69
C PRO A 393 15.60 11.36 -13.66
N ILE A 394 16.47 12.29 -13.28
CA ILE A 394 16.14 13.69 -13.02
C ILE A 394 16.20 14.53 -14.30
N TYR A 395 15.12 15.25 -14.60
CA TYR A 395 15.03 16.15 -15.76
C TYR A 395 15.01 17.63 -15.39
N ARG A 396 14.63 17.99 -14.16
CA ARG A 396 14.55 19.38 -13.70
C ARG A 396 15.26 19.57 -12.36
N PRO A 397 16.60 19.45 -12.30
CA PRO A 397 17.36 19.50 -11.05
C PRO A 397 17.26 20.86 -10.34
N ASP A 398 16.98 21.95 -11.06
CA ASP A 398 16.82 23.29 -10.48
C ASP A 398 15.50 23.48 -9.73
N HIS A 399 14.57 22.51 -9.81
CA HIS A 399 13.32 22.57 -9.08
C HIS A 399 13.57 22.54 -7.57
N TRP A 400 12.79 23.32 -6.80
CA TRP A 400 13.00 23.54 -5.38
C TRP A 400 13.06 22.24 -4.55
N ALA A 401 12.34 21.21 -4.97
CA ALA A 401 12.31 19.91 -4.30
C ALA A 401 13.69 19.24 -4.27
N PHE A 402 14.55 19.51 -5.27
CA PHE A 402 15.91 18.97 -5.36
C PHE A 402 16.97 19.96 -4.89
N GLY A 403 16.59 21.13 -4.36
CA GLY A 403 17.53 22.12 -3.85
C GLY A 403 18.48 21.50 -2.82
N ARG A 404 19.77 21.85 -2.89
CA ARG A 404 20.85 21.38 -1.99
C ARG A 404 21.10 19.86 -1.98
N THR A 405 20.52 19.10 -2.91
CA THR A 405 20.83 17.66 -3.08
C THR A 405 22.13 17.41 -3.84
N GLY A 406 22.54 18.34 -4.71
CA GLY A 406 23.66 18.16 -5.64
C GLY A 406 23.30 17.35 -6.90
N LEU A 407 22.03 17.03 -7.12
CA LEU A 407 21.56 16.34 -8.33
C LEU A 407 21.75 17.20 -9.59
N PHE A 408 22.24 16.59 -10.66
CA PHE A 408 22.32 17.18 -11.99
C PHE A 408 21.26 16.59 -12.93
N TYR A 409 21.11 17.21 -14.10
CA TYR A 409 20.29 16.68 -15.18
C TYR A 409 20.83 15.30 -15.60
N GLY A 410 19.95 14.29 -15.59
CA GLY A 410 20.27 12.90 -15.94
C GLY A 410 20.72 12.03 -14.76
N ASP A 411 20.94 12.61 -13.57
CA ASP A 411 21.28 11.81 -12.38
C ASP A 411 20.10 10.94 -11.93
N LEU A 412 20.40 9.88 -11.19
CA LEU A 412 19.41 8.95 -10.64
C LEU A 412 19.23 9.22 -9.14
N LEU A 413 18.05 9.68 -8.75
CA LEU A 413 17.67 9.82 -7.34
C LEU A 413 17.27 8.45 -6.78
N GLY A 414 17.94 8.01 -5.72
CA GLY A 414 17.58 6.82 -4.92
C GLY A 414 17.80 5.47 -5.63
N ALA A 415 18.71 5.41 -6.61
CA ALA A 415 19.02 4.17 -7.31
C ALA A 415 19.64 3.09 -6.40
N GLU A 416 20.52 3.47 -5.47
CA GLU A 416 21.10 2.53 -4.49
C GLU A 416 20.08 2.00 -3.49
N SER A 417 19.07 2.82 -3.18
CA SER A 417 17.98 2.46 -2.28
C SER A 417 16.73 1.96 -3.00
N HIS A 418 16.80 1.72 -4.31
CA HIS A 418 15.79 1.09 -5.14
C HIS A 418 14.39 1.75 -5.02
N ILE A 419 14.34 3.08 -4.94
CA ILE A 419 13.06 3.80 -4.71
C ILE A 419 12.13 3.84 -5.92
N TYR A 420 12.65 3.49 -7.10
CA TYR A 420 11.86 3.36 -8.31
C TYR A 420 11.64 1.87 -8.55
N GLY A 421 10.52 1.35 -8.04
CA GLY A 421 10.27 -0.07 -8.12
C GLY A 421 8.90 -0.51 -7.62
N TYR A 422 8.66 -1.81 -7.81
CA TYR A 422 7.38 -2.49 -7.66
C TYR A 422 6.34 -1.87 -8.58
N GLU A 423 5.62 -0.86 -8.13
CA GLU A 423 4.65 -0.12 -8.93
C GLU A 423 4.95 1.37 -8.90
N VAL A 424 4.74 2.02 -10.05
CA VAL A 424 4.93 3.45 -10.26
C VAL A 424 3.72 4.06 -10.95
N ASP A 425 3.51 5.36 -10.79
CA ASP A 425 2.46 6.12 -11.50
C ASP A 425 3.08 7.03 -12.57
N GLY A 426 2.40 7.19 -13.69
CA GLY A 426 2.93 7.88 -14.87
C GLY A 426 1.91 8.75 -15.60
N LEU A 427 2.36 9.28 -16.75
CA LEU A 427 1.52 9.98 -17.71
C LEU A 427 2.01 9.72 -19.14
N ASP A 428 1.12 9.91 -20.10
CA ASP A 428 1.57 10.13 -21.48
C ASP A 428 2.30 11.47 -21.58
N CYS A 429 3.48 11.47 -22.22
CA CYS A 429 4.34 12.65 -22.28
C CYS A 429 5.14 12.74 -23.58
N GLU A 430 5.50 13.98 -23.93
CA GLU A 430 6.35 14.29 -25.07
C GLU A 430 7.66 14.91 -24.57
N ILE A 431 8.79 14.41 -25.08
CA ILE A 431 10.09 15.03 -24.83
C ILE A 431 10.28 16.19 -25.81
N ARG A 432 10.39 17.41 -25.27
CA ARG A 432 10.66 18.63 -26.04
C ARG A 432 11.96 19.25 -25.54
N ASN A 433 12.93 19.39 -26.43
CA ASN A 433 14.27 19.92 -26.10
C ASN A 433 14.93 19.22 -24.90
N GLY A 434 14.75 17.89 -24.78
CA GLY A 434 15.32 17.09 -23.70
C GLY A 434 14.55 17.13 -22.38
N LEU A 435 13.38 17.78 -22.31
CA LEU A 435 12.54 17.84 -21.12
C LEU A 435 11.18 17.16 -21.36
N PRO A 436 10.65 16.42 -20.37
CA PRO A 436 9.32 15.84 -20.44
C PRO A 436 8.25 16.90 -20.20
N HIS A 437 7.19 16.80 -20.99
CA HIS A 437 5.97 17.60 -20.86
C HIS A 437 4.76 16.69 -21.00
N PRO A 438 3.70 16.86 -20.19
CA PRO A 438 2.47 16.11 -20.39
C PRO A 438 1.97 16.27 -21.83
N SER A 439 1.50 15.18 -22.43
CA SER A 439 0.88 15.25 -23.74
C SER A 439 -0.48 15.96 -23.64
N PRO A 440 -1.01 16.51 -24.76
CA PRO A 440 -2.35 17.12 -24.76
C PRO A 440 -3.48 16.17 -24.33
N THR A 441 -3.27 14.85 -24.42
CA THR A 441 -4.25 13.80 -24.10
C THR A 441 -4.02 13.14 -22.75
N SER A 442 -2.96 13.52 -22.02
CA SER A 442 -2.59 12.93 -20.73
C SER A 442 -3.62 13.12 -19.60
N GLY A 443 -4.50 14.12 -19.75
CA GLY A 443 -5.46 14.51 -18.71
C GLY A 443 -4.84 15.25 -17.52
N ALA A 444 -3.53 15.50 -17.55
CA ALA A 444 -2.78 16.18 -16.49
C ALA A 444 -3.41 17.55 -16.12
N PRO A 445 -3.32 17.96 -14.84
CA PRO A 445 -3.69 19.31 -14.41
C PRO A 445 -2.87 20.39 -15.11
N ASP A 446 -3.48 21.56 -15.30
CA ASP A 446 -2.81 22.72 -15.89
C ASP A 446 -1.57 23.13 -15.07
N GLY A 447 -0.47 23.41 -15.77
CA GLY A 447 0.78 23.83 -15.15
C GLY A 447 1.57 22.73 -14.45
N LEU A 448 1.19 21.46 -14.62
CA LEU A 448 1.97 20.34 -14.09
C LEU A 448 3.37 20.27 -14.69
N GLU A 449 4.37 20.19 -13.81
CA GLU A 449 5.77 19.99 -14.17
C GLU A 449 6.17 18.53 -13.93
N ILE A 450 6.69 17.88 -14.97
CA ILE A 450 7.33 16.57 -14.85
C ILE A 450 8.80 16.79 -14.50
N LEU A 451 9.19 16.31 -13.32
CA LEU A 451 10.49 16.54 -12.70
C LEU A 451 11.48 15.38 -12.94
N ALA A 452 10.94 14.16 -12.99
CA ALA A 452 11.69 12.94 -13.23
C ALA A 452 10.84 11.92 -14.01
N VAL A 453 11.48 11.08 -14.83
CA VAL A 453 10.81 10.02 -15.61
C VAL A 453 11.68 8.77 -15.66
N GLY A 454 11.18 7.67 -15.13
CA GLY A 454 11.71 6.32 -15.35
C GLY A 454 10.81 5.50 -16.27
N LEU A 455 11.32 4.39 -16.79
CA LEU A 455 10.53 3.48 -17.63
C LEU A 455 9.86 2.39 -16.79
N ALA A 456 8.66 1.99 -17.18
CA ALA A 456 7.90 0.90 -16.58
C ALA A 456 7.28 0.03 -17.68
N THR A 457 6.80 -1.16 -17.32
CA THR A 457 6.14 -2.06 -18.27
C THR A 457 4.96 -2.76 -17.63
N LEU A 458 3.97 -3.06 -18.46
CA LEU A 458 2.74 -3.75 -18.12
C LEU A 458 2.75 -5.22 -18.57
N VAL A 459 3.73 -5.60 -19.39
CA VAL A 459 3.82 -6.92 -20.01
C VAL A 459 5.22 -7.50 -19.79
N GLU A 460 5.26 -8.78 -19.44
CA GLU A 460 6.48 -9.59 -19.40
C GLU A 460 6.83 -10.07 -20.82
N GLU A 461 7.56 -9.27 -21.60
CA GLU A 461 8.03 -9.66 -22.93
C GLU A 461 9.49 -10.11 -22.92
N SER A 462 9.77 -11.34 -23.39
CA SER A 462 11.13 -11.82 -23.63
C SER A 462 11.17 -12.82 -24.78
N ALA A 463 12.16 -12.68 -25.66
CA ALA A 463 12.44 -13.68 -26.71
C ALA A 463 13.24 -14.88 -26.17
N ASP A 464 13.83 -14.77 -24.98
CA ASP A 464 14.76 -15.75 -24.42
C ASP A 464 14.17 -16.53 -23.22
N ILE A 465 13.05 -16.06 -22.63
CA ILE A 465 12.40 -16.67 -21.48
C ILE A 465 11.05 -17.23 -21.95
N THR A 466 10.75 -18.48 -21.62
CA THR A 466 9.50 -19.09 -22.06
C THR A 466 8.30 -18.53 -21.28
N PRO A 467 7.10 -18.46 -21.88
CA PRO A 467 5.90 -17.97 -21.20
C PRO A 467 5.59 -18.72 -19.90
N GLU A 468 5.89 -20.01 -19.82
CA GLU A 468 5.62 -20.82 -18.62
C GLU A 468 6.50 -20.43 -17.43
N ALA A 469 7.66 -19.80 -17.70
CA ALA A 469 8.57 -19.30 -16.68
C ALA A 469 8.19 -17.89 -16.18
N GLN A 470 7.23 -17.24 -16.82
CA GLN A 470 6.70 -15.93 -16.46
C GLN A 470 5.52 -16.08 -15.49
N LEU A 471 5.23 -15.03 -14.72
CA LEU A 471 4.09 -15.00 -13.79
C LEU A 471 2.93 -14.18 -14.36
N PHE A 472 3.22 -13.02 -14.93
CA PHE A 472 2.21 -12.05 -15.33
C PHE A 472 1.85 -12.16 -16.81
N GLY A 473 2.81 -12.55 -17.66
CA GLY A 473 2.60 -12.58 -19.11
C GLY A 473 2.11 -11.23 -19.62
N ASP A 474 0.96 -11.20 -20.28
CA ASP A 474 0.30 -9.99 -20.78
C ASP A 474 -1.00 -9.60 -20.05
N GLU A 475 -1.39 -10.30 -18.98
CA GLU A 475 -2.73 -10.17 -18.36
C GLU A 475 -3.09 -8.74 -17.95
N ASP A 476 -2.19 -8.04 -17.25
CA ASP A 476 -2.42 -6.65 -16.85
C ASP A 476 -2.43 -5.69 -18.05
N GLY A 477 -1.59 -5.95 -19.07
CA GLY A 477 -1.62 -5.20 -20.33
C GLY A 477 -2.95 -5.36 -21.07
N ARG A 478 -3.52 -6.59 -21.09
CA ARG A 478 -4.84 -6.87 -21.67
C ARG A 478 -5.94 -6.14 -20.89
N LEU A 479 -5.88 -6.19 -19.56
CA LEU A 479 -6.83 -5.50 -18.69
C LEU A 479 -6.83 -3.99 -18.94
N VAL A 480 -5.65 -3.36 -18.97
CA VAL A 480 -5.55 -1.92 -19.18
C VAL A 480 -6.02 -1.55 -20.58
N ALA A 481 -5.71 -2.36 -21.60
CA ALA A 481 -6.22 -2.18 -22.96
C ALA A 481 -7.76 -2.25 -23.01
N GLU A 482 -8.37 -3.25 -22.37
CA GLU A 482 -9.83 -3.37 -22.28
C GLU A 482 -10.46 -2.23 -21.47
N THR A 483 -9.79 -1.79 -20.40
CA THR A 483 -10.26 -0.70 -19.56
C THR A 483 -10.33 0.61 -20.35
N LEU A 484 -9.25 0.97 -21.05
CA LEU A 484 -9.11 2.25 -21.73
C LEU A 484 -9.74 2.29 -23.13
N PHE A 485 -9.77 1.16 -23.84
CA PHE A 485 -10.19 1.11 -25.25
C PHE A 485 -11.37 0.17 -25.52
N GLY A 486 -11.88 -0.53 -24.50
CA GLY A 486 -13.04 -1.42 -24.59
C GLY A 486 -12.73 -2.82 -25.12
N GLU A 487 -11.51 -3.09 -25.60
CA GLU A 487 -11.07 -4.42 -26.01
C GLU A 487 -9.55 -4.60 -25.85
N ALA A 488 -9.13 -5.83 -25.54
CA ALA A 488 -7.73 -6.24 -25.47
C ALA A 488 -7.20 -6.76 -26.83
N SER A 489 -7.34 -5.97 -27.90
CA SER A 489 -6.73 -6.30 -29.19
C SER A 489 -5.22 -6.03 -29.16
N GLU A 490 -4.43 -6.74 -29.98
CA GLU A 490 -2.97 -6.55 -30.07
C GLU A 490 -2.57 -5.08 -30.28
N ALA A 491 -3.35 -4.36 -31.10
CA ALA A 491 -3.13 -2.94 -31.36
C ALA A 491 -3.36 -2.06 -30.12
N ASN A 492 -4.27 -2.45 -29.21
CA ASN A 492 -4.50 -1.74 -27.96
C ASN A 492 -3.49 -2.13 -26.88
N ILE A 493 -3.09 -3.40 -26.82
CA ILE A 493 -2.00 -3.86 -25.94
C ILE A 493 -0.71 -3.13 -26.27
N GLU A 494 -0.38 -2.97 -27.56
CA GLU A 494 0.82 -2.24 -28.00
C GLU A 494 0.86 -0.78 -27.53
N LYS A 495 -0.31 -0.15 -27.34
CA LYS A 495 -0.42 1.23 -26.83
C LYS A 495 -0.14 1.34 -25.33
N VAL A 496 -0.42 0.28 -24.56
CA VAL A 496 -0.38 0.33 -23.09
C VAL A 496 0.79 -0.42 -22.49
N LYS A 497 1.35 -1.40 -23.19
CA LYS A 497 2.37 -2.29 -22.62
C LYS A 497 3.63 -1.57 -22.12
N ARG A 498 3.91 -0.37 -22.63
CA ARG A 498 5.04 0.48 -22.23
C ARG A 498 4.54 1.66 -21.42
N GLY A 499 4.99 1.77 -20.19
CA GLY A 499 4.63 2.84 -19.28
C GLY A 499 5.85 3.61 -18.77
N ASN A 500 5.61 4.47 -17.80
CA ASN A 500 6.63 5.24 -17.12
C ASN A 500 6.23 5.56 -15.68
N GLY A 501 7.21 5.85 -14.85
CA GLY A 501 7.02 6.34 -13.49
C GLY A 501 7.58 7.74 -13.36
N MET A 502 6.89 8.63 -12.65
CA MET A 502 7.27 10.05 -12.62
C MET A 502 7.34 10.65 -11.22
N ILE A 503 8.14 11.72 -11.10
CA ILE A 503 7.97 12.72 -10.04
C ILE A 503 7.34 13.95 -10.69
N VAL A 504 6.25 14.46 -10.13
CA VAL A 504 5.55 15.65 -10.62
C VAL A 504 5.24 16.66 -9.51
N ASN A 505 5.11 17.92 -9.90
CA ASN A 505 4.62 18.97 -9.03
C ASN A 505 3.63 19.86 -9.80
N PHE A 506 2.53 20.26 -9.15
CA PHE A 506 1.54 21.15 -9.74
C PHE A 506 0.75 21.88 -8.66
N ARG A 507 0.15 23.01 -9.04
CA ARG A 507 -0.83 23.71 -8.21
C ARG A 507 -2.23 23.23 -8.54
N ARG A 508 -3.06 23.18 -7.51
CA ARG A 508 -4.49 22.89 -7.64
C ARG A 508 -5.27 23.78 -6.68
N GLY A 509 -6.27 24.49 -7.22
CA GLY A 509 -6.98 25.54 -6.48
C GLY A 509 -6.00 26.51 -5.81
N LYS A 510 -6.04 26.60 -4.48
CA LYS A 510 -5.10 27.43 -3.69
C LYS A 510 -3.89 26.65 -3.15
N GLY A 511 -3.91 25.32 -3.28
CA GLY A 511 -2.91 24.42 -2.74
C GLY A 511 -1.87 23.96 -3.76
N GLU A 512 -1.08 22.98 -3.35
CA GLU A 512 0.02 22.42 -4.13
C GLU A 512 0.15 20.92 -3.89
N VAL A 513 0.44 20.16 -4.94
CA VAL A 513 0.63 18.71 -4.87
C VAL A 513 2.03 18.37 -5.38
N PHE A 514 2.78 17.62 -4.59
CA PHE A 514 4.02 16.96 -4.99
C PHE A 514 3.78 15.46 -4.96
N HIS A 515 4.06 14.78 -6.07
CA HIS A 515 3.83 13.35 -6.19
C HIS A 515 5.09 12.67 -6.73
N ALA A 516 5.75 11.90 -5.86
CA ALA A 516 6.76 10.92 -6.26
C ALA A 516 6.06 9.57 -6.45
N GLY A 517 5.65 9.29 -7.70
CA GLY A 517 4.78 8.18 -8.06
C GLY A 517 5.46 6.82 -8.01
N SER A 518 5.80 6.34 -6.81
CA SER A 518 6.30 4.98 -6.59
C SER A 518 5.93 4.46 -5.21
N CYS A 519 5.57 3.16 -5.17
CA CYS A 519 5.37 2.44 -3.92
C CYS A 519 6.64 2.35 -3.06
N GLU A 520 7.82 2.52 -3.65
CA GLU A 520 9.10 2.23 -3.01
C GLU A 520 9.88 3.45 -2.56
N TRP A 521 9.29 4.66 -2.60
CA TRP A 521 9.91 5.84 -1.98
C TRP A 521 10.33 5.59 -0.53
N VAL A 522 9.47 4.89 0.21
CA VAL A 522 9.71 4.48 1.61
C VAL A 522 10.92 3.57 1.79
N ALA A 523 11.37 2.87 0.76
CA ALA A 523 12.59 2.06 0.82
C ALA A 523 13.85 2.94 0.97
N GLY A 524 13.84 4.14 0.39
CA GLY A 524 14.87 5.17 0.59
C GLY A 524 14.92 5.65 2.03
N LEU A 525 13.75 5.95 2.62
CA LEU A 525 13.65 6.36 4.02
C LEU A 525 14.06 5.25 4.99
N ARG A 526 13.73 3.99 4.67
CA ARG A 526 14.14 2.82 5.44
C ARG A 526 15.65 2.61 5.40
N ARG A 527 16.28 2.81 4.23
CA ARG A 527 17.72 2.63 4.00
C ARG A 527 18.54 3.89 4.34
N CYS A 528 17.91 4.93 4.88
CA CYS A 528 18.52 6.22 5.20
C CYS A 528 19.27 6.84 4.00
N ASP A 529 18.67 6.78 2.81
CA ASP A 529 19.25 7.39 1.62
C ASP A 529 19.21 8.91 1.74
N ALA A 530 20.39 9.51 1.86
CA ALA A 530 20.55 10.93 2.16
C ALA A 530 19.87 11.84 1.13
N MET A 531 19.87 11.50 -0.15
CA MET A 531 19.23 12.34 -1.17
C MET A 531 17.71 12.21 -1.10
N VAL A 532 17.19 11.00 -0.88
CA VAL A 532 15.74 10.75 -0.76
C VAL A 532 15.17 11.42 0.49
N GLU A 533 15.85 11.29 1.62
CA GLU A 533 15.49 11.99 2.85
C GLU A 533 15.53 13.52 2.65
N HIS A 534 16.55 14.04 1.96
CA HIS A 534 16.66 15.48 1.72
C HIS A 534 15.54 16.02 0.83
N VAL A 535 15.18 15.31 -0.25
CA VAL A 535 14.03 15.69 -1.10
C VAL A 535 12.73 15.62 -0.32
N THR A 536 12.54 14.57 0.49
CA THR A 536 11.37 14.44 1.37
C THR A 536 11.28 15.65 2.31
N CYS A 537 12.38 16.00 2.98
CA CYS A 537 12.47 17.17 3.85
C CYS A 537 12.21 18.48 3.11
N ASN A 538 12.73 18.68 1.91
CA ASN A 538 12.47 19.90 1.12
C ASN A 538 10.97 20.10 0.86
N VAL A 539 10.26 19.01 0.51
CA VAL A 539 8.80 19.01 0.29
C VAL A 539 8.06 19.35 1.58
N LEU A 540 8.37 18.65 2.67
CA LEU A 540 7.70 18.89 3.95
C LEU A 540 7.96 20.30 4.48
N ASN A 541 9.20 20.77 4.46
CA ASN A 541 9.57 22.11 4.91
C ASN A 541 8.83 23.20 4.14
N ARG A 542 8.75 23.07 2.81
CA ARG A 542 7.98 24.00 1.98
C ARG A 542 6.50 24.02 2.36
N TYR A 543 5.89 22.85 2.50
CA TYR A 543 4.45 22.73 2.76
C TYR A 543 4.04 23.06 4.19
N LEU A 544 4.98 23.00 5.14
CA LEU A 544 4.77 23.45 6.52
C LEU A 544 5.18 24.93 6.74
N GLY A 545 5.71 25.60 5.71
CA GLY A 545 6.19 26.98 5.81
C GLY A 545 7.49 27.14 6.62
N HIS A 546 8.26 26.05 6.79
CA HIS A 546 9.59 26.07 7.38
C HIS A 546 10.60 26.45 6.28
N GLY A 547 10.91 27.74 6.17
CA GLY A 547 11.85 28.30 5.19
C GLY A 547 13.28 28.40 5.71
#